data_AF-A0A1B6J1B5-F1
#
_entry.id   AF-A0A1B6J1B5-F1
#
_cell.length_a   1.000
_cell.length_b   1.000
_cell.length_c   1.000
_cell.angle_alpha   90.00
_cell.angle_beta   90.00
_cell.angle_gamma   90.00
#
_symmetry.space_group_name_H-M   'P 1'
#
loop_
_entity.id
_entity.type
_entity.pdbx_description
1 polymer ?
#
loop_
_entity_poly.entity_id
_entity_poly.type
_entity_poly.pdbx_seq_one_letter_code
_entity_poly.pdbx_strand_id
1 'polypeptide(L)'
;TLSSVCVRVDSSFEDAYEMPRTCQSALGQWPHGLSSVLASLGCTLGLFNISRFAVLSVQFGANFFLQFLIMSLLVGIPLFTFHVSLGQLLAAGTMDMWRISPIFQGVGIALLVSQALLGIYSIVGVSWMFIYFRDSFITKQDIY
;
A
#
# COMPACT_ATOMS: atom_id res chain seq x y z
N THR A 1 -20.98 13.62 34.06
CA THR A 1 -21.53 12.62 33.11
C THR A 1 -20.69 12.45 31.84
N LEU A 2 -20.07 13.51 31.29
CA LEU A 2 -19.15 13.43 30.13
C LEU A 2 -17.79 12.76 30.40
N SER A 3 -17.27 12.82 31.64
CA SER A 3 -15.98 12.17 31.99
C SER A 3 -16.07 10.64 32.05
N SER A 4 -17.23 10.07 32.37
CA SER A 4 -17.43 8.61 32.42
C SER A 4 -17.53 7.95 31.04
N VAL A 5 -17.92 8.71 30.00
CA VAL A 5 -17.97 8.21 28.63
C VAL A 5 -16.58 8.24 28.00
N CYS A 6 -15.78 9.28 28.28
CA CYS A 6 -14.41 9.38 27.80
C CYS A 6 -13.54 8.20 28.31
N VAL A 7 -13.62 7.88 29.62
CA VAL A 7 -12.85 6.76 30.21
C VAL A 7 -13.34 5.39 29.73
N ARG A 8 -14.63 5.23 29.40
CA ARG A 8 -15.18 3.95 28.94
C ARG A 8 -14.84 3.64 27.47
N VAL A 9 -14.65 4.67 26.65
CA VAL A 9 -14.14 4.52 25.27
C VAL A 9 -12.65 4.22 25.28
N ASP A 10 -11.89 4.86 26.17
CA ASP A 10 -10.44 4.62 26.33
C ASP A 10 -10.15 3.20 26.83
N SER A 11 -10.88 2.73 27.85
CA SER A 11 -10.75 1.35 28.37
C SER A 11 -11.12 0.28 27.33
N SER A 12 -12.17 0.49 26.51
CA SER A 12 -12.53 -0.49 25.46
C SER A 12 -11.52 -0.52 24.30
N PHE A 13 -10.71 0.54 24.15
CA PHE A 13 -9.69 0.67 23.11
C PHE A 13 -8.34 0.11 23.59
N GLU A 14 -7.98 0.27 24.88
CA GLU A 14 -6.82 -0.40 25.49
C GLU A 14 -7.04 -1.91 25.68
N ASP A 15 -8.24 -2.36 26.05
CA ASP A 15 -8.54 -3.80 26.21
C ASP A 15 -8.56 -4.57 24.87
N ALA A 16 -8.69 -3.86 23.74
CA ALA A 16 -8.56 -4.44 22.40
C ALA A 16 -7.10 -4.50 21.90
N TYR A 17 -6.15 -3.91 22.62
CA TYR A 17 -4.73 -3.86 22.26
C TYR A 17 -3.87 -4.96 22.90
N GLU A 18 -4.39 -5.72 23.86
CA GLU A 18 -3.73 -6.98 24.27
C GLU A 18 -3.99 -8.08 23.23
N MET A 19 -3.36 -7.94 22.07
CA MET A 19 -3.19 -9.06 21.15
C MET A 19 -2.15 -10.01 21.78
N PRO A 20 -2.52 -11.24 22.18
CA PRO A 20 -1.55 -12.20 22.67
C PRO A 20 -0.49 -12.40 21.59
N ARG A 21 0.80 -12.17 21.93
CA ARG A 21 1.96 -12.40 21.05
C ARG A 21 2.22 -13.90 20.77
N THR A 22 1.18 -14.70 20.67
CA THR A 22 1.27 -16.15 20.46
C THR A 22 0.06 -16.64 19.68
N CYS A 23 -0.03 -16.31 18.39
CA CYS A 23 -0.82 -17.09 17.44
C CYS A 23 -0.02 -17.20 16.16
N GLN A 24 0.64 -18.34 16.02
CA GLN A 24 1.34 -18.78 14.84
C GLN A 24 0.39 -18.69 13.63
N SER A 25 0.61 -17.69 12.78
CA SER A 25 -0.18 -17.48 11.57
C SER A 25 0.02 -18.68 10.65
N ALA A 26 -1.07 -19.32 10.21
CA ALA A 26 -1.03 -20.37 9.19
C ALA A 26 -0.51 -19.88 7.81
N LEU A 27 -0.31 -18.57 7.68
CA LEU A 27 0.32 -17.87 6.56
C LEU A 27 1.77 -17.56 6.96
N GLY A 28 2.74 -18.10 6.22
CA GLY A 28 4.17 -18.13 6.61
C GLY A 28 4.75 -16.81 7.13
N GLN A 29 5.63 -16.91 8.13
CA GLN A 29 6.37 -15.79 8.68
C GLN A 29 7.44 -15.30 7.70
N TRP A 30 7.57 -13.98 7.57
CA TRP A 30 8.65 -13.39 6.78
C TRP A 30 10.01 -13.67 7.43
N PRO A 31 11.01 -14.17 6.67
CA PRO A 31 12.31 -14.55 7.22
C PRO A 31 13.14 -13.36 7.72
N HIS A 32 12.84 -12.14 7.25
CA HIS A 32 13.50 -10.91 7.68
C HIS A 32 12.48 -9.82 8.00
N GLY A 33 12.71 -9.07 9.09
CA GLY A 33 11.82 -7.99 9.53
C GLY A 33 11.66 -6.85 8.50
N LEU A 34 12.65 -6.68 7.62
CA LEU A 34 12.60 -5.65 6.56
C LEU A 34 11.83 -6.11 5.32
N SER A 35 11.60 -7.41 5.10
CA SER A 35 10.96 -7.89 3.86
C SER A 35 9.54 -7.37 3.68
N SER A 36 8.78 -7.23 4.77
CA SER A 36 7.42 -6.67 4.74
C SER A 36 7.41 -5.18 4.39
N VAL A 37 8.34 -4.41 4.96
CA VAL A 37 8.52 -2.97 4.66
C VAL A 37 8.98 -2.79 3.21
N LEU A 38 9.90 -3.62 2.74
CA LEU A 38 10.39 -3.54 1.36
C LEU A 38 9.29 -3.88 0.35
N ALA A 39 8.48 -4.91 0.63
CA ALA A 39 7.35 -5.30 -0.23
C ALA A 39 6.28 -4.20 -0.31
N SER A 40 5.92 -3.61 0.84
CA SER A 40 4.95 -2.51 0.88
C SER A 40 5.48 -1.24 0.20
N LEU A 41 6.73 -0.85 0.45
CA LEU A 41 7.36 0.28 -0.24
C LEU A 41 7.47 0.04 -1.75
N GLY A 42 7.78 -1.19 -2.18
CA GLY A 42 7.84 -1.56 -3.60
C GLY A 42 6.48 -1.40 -4.30
N CYS A 43 5.39 -1.75 -3.62
CA CYS A 43 4.03 -1.53 -4.11
C CYS A 43 3.67 -0.04 -4.15
N THR A 44 4.02 0.73 -3.12
CA THR A 44 3.68 2.17 -3.04
C THR A 44 4.49 3.03 -4.02
N LEU A 45 5.78 2.73 -4.20
CA LEU A 45 6.70 3.51 -5.04
C LEU A 45 6.82 2.97 -6.48
N GLY A 46 6.01 2.00 -6.89
CA GLY A 46 6.19 1.25 -8.15
C GLY A 46 6.50 2.12 -9.38
N LEU A 47 7.22 1.54 -10.36
CA LEU A 47 7.72 2.18 -11.60
C LEU A 47 6.72 3.12 -12.30
N PHE A 48 5.42 2.82 -12.25
CA PHE A 48 4.36 3.66 -12.82
C PHE A 48 4.11 4.97 -12.05
N ASN A 49 4.29 4.98 -10.73
CA ASN A 49 4.18 6.18 -9.91
C ASN A 49 5.35 7.14 -10.21
N ILE A 50 6.56 6.60 -10.30
CA ILE A 50 7.79 7.36 -10.59
C ILE A 50 7.75 7.99 -11.98
N SER A 51 7.30 7.27 -13.01
CA SER A 51 7.26 7.81 -14.37
C SER A 51 6.28 8.97 -14.53
N ARG A 52 5.11 8.89 -13.88
CA ARG A 52 4.15 10.01 -13.83
C ARG A 52 4.69 11.20 -13.06
N PHE A 53 5.33 10.94 -11.93
CA PHE A 53 5.96 11.97 -11.12
C PHE A 53 7.06 12.71 -11.90
N ALA A 54 7.89 11.99 -12.66
CA ALA A 54 8.92 12.58 -13.51
C ALA A 54 8.35 13.54 -14.56
N VAL A 55 7.25 13.17 -15.22
CA VAL A 55 6.59 14.04 -16.21
C VAL A 55 6.05 15.32 -15.56
N LEU A 56 5.38 15.22 -14.40
CA LEU A 56 4.88 16.40 -13.70
C LEU A 56 6.03 17.29 -13.19
N SER A 57 7.13 16.68 -12.73
CA SER A 57 8.33 17.39 -12.30
C SER A 57 8.95 18.23 -13.41
N VAL A 58 8.96 17.74 -14.65
CA VAL A 58 9.50 18.49 -15.79
C VAL A 58 8.62 19.70 -16.14
N GLN A 59 7.30 19.57 -15.97
CA GLN A 59 6.35 20.62 -16.33
C GLN A 59 6.27 21.76 -15.28
N PHE A 60 6.34 21.43 -13.99
CA PHE A 60 6.13 22.37 -12.88
C PHE A 60 7.42 22.73 -12.12
N GLY A 61 8.55 22.08 -12.45
CA GLY A 61 9.84 22.33 -11.85
C GLY A 61 9.92 21.98 -10.35
N ALA A 62 10.77 22.70 -9.61
CA ALA A 62 11.08 22.40 -8.21
C ALA A 62 9.91 22.59 -7.23
N ASN A 63 8.93 23.45 -7.55
CA ASN A 63 7.78 23.71 -6.68
C ASN A 63 6.89 22.47 -6.50
N PHE A 64 6.81 21.62 -7.52
CA PHE A 64 6.05 20.37 -7.46
C PHE A 64 6.69 19.36 -6.51
N PHE A 65 8.03 19.29 -6.46
CA PHE A 65 8.74 18.42 -5.51
C PHE A 65 8.50 18.84 -4.07
N LEU A 66 8.60 20.13 -3.77
CA LEU A 66 8.43 20.65 -2.42
C LEU A 66 7.01 20.37 -1.91
N GLN A 67 6.00 20.66 -2.73
CA GLN A 67 4.60 20.40 -2.40
C GLN A 67 4.33 18.90 -2.21
N PHE A 68 4.90 18.06 -3.08
CA PHE A 68 4.78 16.60 -2.97
C PHE A 68 5.40 16.07 -1.68
N LEU A 69 6.59 16.55 -1.31
CA LEU A 69 7.26 16.15 -0.07
C LEU A 69 6.43 16.55 1.16
N ILE A 70 5.91 17.78 1.20
CA ILE A 70 5.07 18.27 2.30
C ILE A 70 3.78 17.45 2.42
N MET A 71 3.08 17.22 1.31
CA MET A 71 1.84 16.41 1.31
C MET A 71 2.12 14.95 1.69
N SER A 72 3.24 14.38 1.25
CA SER A 72 3.60 13.01 1.58
C SER A 72 3.98 12.85 3.06
N LEU A 73 4.62 13.85 3.67
CA LEU A 73 4.92 13.83 5.11
C LEU A 73 3.64 14.02 5.95
N LEU A 74 2.79 14.98 5.58
CA LEU A 74 1.59 15.31 6.34
C LEU A 74 0.45 14.30 6.17
N VAL A 75 0.30 13.71 4.99
CA VAL A 75 -0.83 12.84 4.66
C VAL A 75 -0.36 11.42 4.34
N GLY A 76 0.76 11.27 3.63
CA GLY A 76 1.29 9.95 3.25
C GLY A 76 1.73 9.10 4.45
N ILE A 77 2.58 9.62 5.33
CA ILE A 77 3.05 8.90 6.53
C ILE A 77 1.89 8.47 7.45
N PRO A 78 0.94 9.35 7.84
CA PRO A 78 -0.15 8.93 8.71
C PRO A 78 -1.09 7.93 8.01
N LEU A 79 -1.38 8.10 6.71
CA LEU A 79 -2.20 7.12 5.97
C LEU A 79 -1.51 5.76 5.84
N PHE A 80 -0.20 5.73 5.62
CA PHE A 80 0.56 4.48 5.55
C PHE A 80 0.57 3.76 6.89
N THR A 81 0.84 4.50 7.98
CA THR A 81 0.79 3.96 9.35
C THR A 81 -0.60 3.42 9.68
N PHE A 82 -1.66 4.15 9.30
CA PHE A 82 -3.03 3.72 9.48
C PHE A 82 -3.34 2.44 8.69
N HIS A 83 -2.92 2.35 7.43
CA HIS A 83 -3.14 1.16 6.62
C HIS A 83 -2.41 -0.07 7.19
N VAL A 84 -1.17 0.11 7.67
CA VAL A 84 -0.38 -0.97 8.28
C VAL A 84 -0.96 -1.40 9.62
N SER A 85 -1.37 -0.45 10.48
CA SER A 85 -1.98 -0.79 11.77
C SER A 85 -3.29 -1.52 11.60
N LEU A 86 -4.12 -1.12 10.63
CA LEU A 86 -5.31 -1.85 10.24
C LEU A 86 -5.00 -3.28 9.76
N GLY A 87 -3.97 -3.46 8.93
CA GLY A 87 -3.54 -4.80 8.49
C GLY A 87 -3.06 -5.68 9.65
N GLN A 88 -2.41 -5.10 10.65
CA GLN A 88 -1.93 -5.81 11.84
C GLN A 88 -3.08 -6.15 12.81
N LEU A 89 -4.05 -5.25 13.00
CA LEU A 89 -5.16 -5.43 13.92
C LEU A 89 -6.13 -6.52 13.48
N LEU A 90 -6.33 -6.69 12.17
CA LEU A 90 -7.40 -7.56 11.67
C LEU A 90 -6.92 -8.95 11.28
N ALA A 91 -5.60 -9.16 11.12
CA ALA A 91 -4.94 -10.44 10.84
C ALA A 91 -5.65 -11.32 9.76
N ALA A 92 -6.51 -10.71 8.94
CA ALA A 92 -7.45 -11.30 8.01
C ALA A 92 -7.56 -10.37 6.79
N GLY A 93 -8.01 -10.92 5.65
CA GLY A 93 -8.03 -10.21 4.37
C GLY A 93 -8.85 -8.91 4.39
N THR A 94 -8.56 -8.00 3.46
CA THR A 94 -9.19 -6.67 3.28
C THR A 94 -10.72 -6.66 3.22
N MET A 95 -11.37 -7.82 3.03
CA MET A 95 -12.84 -7.96 3.10
C MET A 95 -13.37 -8.29 4.49
N ASP A 96 -12.67 -9.10 5.29
CA ASP A 96 -13.16 -9.55 6.60
C ASP A 96 -13.03 -8.44 7.66
N MET A 97 -12.16 -7.48 7.36
CA MET A 97 -11.87 -6.30 8.17
C MET A 97 -13.09 -5.38 8.42
N TRP A 98 -14.14 -5.46 7.61
CA TRP A 98 -15.27 -4.53 7.67
C TRP A 98 -16.53 -5.09 8.34
N ARG A 99 -16.45 -6.29 8.96
CA ARG A 99 -17.57 -6.84 9.76
C ARG A 99 -17.84 -6.09 11.07
N ILE A 100 -16.91 -5.24 11.52
CA ILE A 100 -17.03 -4.47 12.77
C ILE A 100 -17.91 -3.21 12.62
N SER A 101 -17.99 -2.61 11.42
CA SER A 101 -18.90 -1.49 11.15
C SER A 101 -19.36 -1.46 9.67
N PRO A 102 -20.67 -1.53 9.38
CA PRO A 102 -21.20 -1.71 8.01
C PRO A 102 -21.05 -0.47 7.11
N ILE A 103 -20.83 0.73 7.68
CA ILE A 103 -20.62 1.98 6.91
C ILE A 103 -19.32 1.93 6.08
N PHE A 104 -18.38 1.14 6.54
CA PHE A 104 -16.99 1.18 6.11
C PHE A 104 -16.68 0.00 5.15
N GLN A 105 -17.58 -0.99 5.07
CA GLN A 105 -17.55 -2.10 4.12
C GLN A 105 -17.52 -1.68 2.65
N GLY A 106 -18.18 -0.58 2.29
CA GLY A 106 -18.16 -0.04 0.92
C GLY A 106 -16.78 0.42 0.48
N VAL A 107 -15.97 0.96 1.40
CA VAL A 107 -14.62 1.46 1.11
C VAL A 107 -13.69 0.29 0.78
N GLY A 108 -13.79 -0.82 1.51
CA GLY A 108 -13.03 -2.03 1.23
C GLY A 108 -13.29 -2.62 -0.15
N ILE A 109 -14.57 -2.71 -0.53
CA ILE A 109 -14.97 -3.22 -1.85
C ILE A 109 -14.45 -2.29 -2.96
N ALA A 110 -14.59 -0.97 -2.79
CA ALA A 110 -14.10 0.01 -3.76
C ALA A 110 -12.58 -0.07 -3.95
N LEU A 111 -11.82 -0.23 -2.85
CA LEU A 111 -10.37 -0.42 -2.89
C LEU A 111 -10.01 -1.70 -3.65
N LEU A 112 -10.69 -2.81 -3.37
CA LEU A 112 -10.40 -4.10 -3.99
C LEU A 112 -10.68 -4.08 -5.50
N VAL A 113 -11.79 -3.45 -5.92
CA VAL A 113 -12.11 -3.23 -7.34
C VAL A 113 -11.09 -2.31 -8.00
N SER A 114 -10.68 -1.22 -7.34
CA SER A 114 -9.68 -0.29 -7.87
C SER A 114 -8.32 -0.98 -8.09
N GLN A 115 -7.90 -1.81 -7.14
CA GLN A 115 -6.67 -2.60 -7.26
C GLN A 115 -6.76 -3.65 -8.37
N ALA A 116 -7.92 -4.29 -8.56
CA ALA A 116 -8.13 -5.22 -9.66
C ALA A 116 -8.00 -4.53 -11.03
N LEU A 117 -8.62 -3.36 -11.20
CA LEU A 117 -8.52 -2.55 -12.43
C LEU A 117 -7.08 -2.09 -12.69
N LEU A 118 -6.39 -1.63 -11.64
CA LEU A 118 -4.98 -1.23 -11.74
C LEU A 118 -4.07 -2.40 -12.11
N GLY A 119 -4.35 -3.60 -11.58
CA GLY A 119 -3.65 -4.84 -11.92
C GLY A 119 -3.76 -5.16 -13.41
N ILE A 120 -4.98 -5.14 -13.97
CA ILE A 120 -5.23 -5.39 -15.40
C ILE A 120 -4.46 -4.38 -16.26
N TYR A 121 -4.54 -3.09 -15.90
CA TYR A 121 -3.81 -2.02 -16.61
C TYR A 121 -2.28 -2.22 -16.55
N SER A 122 -1.77 -2.62 -15.38
CA SER A 122 -0.32 -2.78 -15.15
C SER A 122 0.26 -3.93 -15.96
N ILE A 123 -0.46 -5.05 -16.12
CA ILE A 123 -0.02 -6.22 -16.91
C ILE A 123 0.23 -5.84 -18.37
N VAL A 124 -0.60 -4.97 -18.95
CA VAL A 124 -0.40 -4.46 -20.32
C VAL A 124 0.95 -3.74 -20.42
N GLY A 125 1.23 -2.80 -19.51
CA GLY A 125 2.49 -2.08 -19.50
C GLY A 125 3.71 -2.99 -19.28
N VAL A 126 3.62 -3.96 -18.38
CA VAL A 126 4.68 -4.96 -18.15
C VAL A 126 4.92 -5.80 -19.41
N SER A 127 3.86 -6.15 -20.15
CA SER A 127 3.97 -6.89 -21.41
C SER A 127 4.79 -6.13 -22.45
N TRP A 128 4.57 -4.81 -22.59
CA TRP A 128 5.38 -3.96 -23.47
C TRP A 128 6.84 -3.91 -23.03
N MET A 129 7.11 -3.77 -21.73
CA MET A 129 8.48 -3.77 -21.20
C MET A 129 9.20 -5.08 -21.51
N PHE A 130 8.50 -6.22 -21.42
CA PHE A 130 9.08 -7.52 -21.72
C PHE A 130 9.41 -7.69 -23.22
N ILE A 131 8.57 -7.15 -24.12
CA ILE A 131 8.86 -7.14 -25.57
C ILE A 131 10.14 -6.33 -25.86
N TYR A 132 10.24 -5.10 -25.34
CA TYR A 132 11.44 -4.27 -25.53
C TYR A 132 12.69 -4.86 -24.87
N PHE A 133 12.53 -5.55 -23.73
CA PHE A 133 13.63 -6.27 -23.08
C PHE A 133 14.13 -7.42 -23.94
N ARG A 134 13.23 -8.22 -24.53
CA ARG A 134 13.58 -9.29 -25.47
C ARG A 134 14.31 -8.73 -26.70
N ASP A 135 13.79 -7.65 -27.27
CA ASP A 135 14.36 -7.05 -28.48
C ASP A 135 15.71 -6.34 -28.21
N SER A 136 15.98 -5.94 -26.96
CA SER A 136 17.31 -5.42 -26.54
C SER A 136 18.41 -6.47 -26.61
N PHE A 137 18.12 -7.74 -26.33
CA PHE A 137 19.10 -8.83 -26.51
C PHE A 137 19.20 -9.29 -27.97
N ILE A 138 18.21 -8.97 -28.80
CA ILE A 138 18.15 -9.39 -30.21
C ILE A 138 18.80 -8.38 -31.18
N THR A 139 19.32 -7.27 -30.65
CA THR A 139 20.00 -6.25 -31.46
C THR A 139 21.48 -6.60 -31.64
N LYS A 140 21.77 -7.32 -32.73
CA LYS A 140 23.08 -7.46 -33.42
C LYS A 140 24.06 -8.54 -32.97
N GLN A 141 23.63 -9.80 -32.91
CA GLN A 141 24.57 -10.93 -32.85
C GLN A 141 24.28 -12.00 -33.91
N ASP A 142 23.87 -11.63 -35.14
CA ASP A 142 23.89 -12.48 -36.35
C ASP A 142 23.69 -11.65 -37.64
N ILE A 143 24.68 -10.81 -37.99
CA ILE A 143 24.96 -10.49 -39.40
C ILE A 143 26.44 -10.83 -39.60
N TYR A 144 26.69 -12.08 -39.93
CA TYR A 144 27.88 -12.52 -40.68
C TYR A 144 27.73 -12.13 -42.15
#